data_AF-A0A941DNR8-F1
#
_entry.id   AF-A0A941DNR8-F1
#
_cell.length_a   1.000
_cell.length_b   1.000
_cell.length_c   1.000
_cell.angle_alpha   90.00
_cell.angle_beta   90.00
_cell.angle_gamma   90.00
#
_symmetry.space_group_name_H-M   'P 1'
#
loop_
_entity.id
_entity.type
_entity.pdbx_description
1 polymer ?
#
loop_
_entity_poly.entity_id
_entity_poly.type
_entity_poly.pdbx_seq_one_letter_code
_entity_poly.pdbx_strand_id
1 'polypeptide(L)'
;QANKARQEADRAQAMYQFVLRIFNPEQKPDPDLVRRDLSLKDLVATGIQNAVRDFSSLPMESSKLTHDLGQLAIQLGLSDAASTLYEHNLALAKQVYGDQSSEYAHALIESVD
;
A
#
# COMPACT_ATOMS: atom_id res chain seq x y z
N GLN A 1 -1.09 4.66 -25.82
CA GLN A 1 0.22 4.77 -25.14
C GLN A 1 0.23 5.84 -24.04
N ALA A 2 -0.31 7.05 -24.28
CA ALA A 2 -0.36 8.13 -23.29
C ALA A 2 -1.04 7.74 -21.94
N ASN A 3 -2.18 7.05 -21.97
CA ASN A 3 -2.86 6.63 -20.72
C ASN A 3 -2.03 5.65 -19.88
N LYS A 4 -1.32 4.72 -20.52
CA LYS A 4 -0.50 3.73 -19.82
C LYS A 4 0.73 4.37 -19.18
N ALA A 5 1.35 5.33 -19.86
CA ALA A 5 2.45 6.12 -19.31
C ALA A 5 1.99 6.99 -18.12
N ARG A 6 0.76 7.53 -18.18
CA ARG A 6 0.19 8.34 -17.10
C ARG A 6 -0.07 7.51 -15.85
N GLN A 7 -0.70 6.34 -15.99
CA GLN A 7 -0.91 5.39 -14.89
C GLN A 7 0.40 4.96 -14.24
N GLU A 8 1.45 4.70 -15.01
CA GLU A 8 2.75 4.31 -14.44
C GLU A 8 3.42 5.47 -13.69
N ALA A 9 3.29 6.71 -14.19
CA ALA A 9 3.81 7.89 -13.51
C ALA A 9 3.06 8.15 -12.19
N ASP A 10 1.72 8.05 -12.21
CA ASP A 10 0.88 8.22 -11.03
C ASP A 10 1.22 7.15 -9.95
N ARG A 11 1.48 5.91 -10.39
CA ARG A 11 1.95 4.82 -9.51
C ARG A 11 3.32 5.11 -8.90
N ALA A 12 4.30 5.49 -9.72
CA ALA A 12 5.64 5.81 -9.25
C ALA A 12 5.61 6.96 -8.23
N GLN A 13 4.77 7.96 -8.47
CA GLN A 13 4.53 9.04 -7.53
C GLN A 13 3.91 8.55 -6.22
N ALA A 14 2.91 7.67 -6.27
CA ALA A 14 2.28 7.09 -5.08
C ALA A 14 3.28 6.27 -4.25
N MET A 15 4.12 5.47 -4.90
CA MET A 15 5.17 4.68 -4.24
C MET A 15 6.23 5.59 -3.59
N TYR A 16 6.64 6.65 -4.28
CA TYR A 16 7.56 7.65 -3.73
C TYR A 16 6.97 8.35 -2.49
N GLN A 17 5.71 8.77 -2.55
CA GLN A 17 5.01 9.37 -1.42
C GLN A 17 4.85 8.41 -0.24
N PHE A 18 4.60 7.13 -0.53
CA PHE A 18 4.55 6.08 0.49
C PHE A 18 5.90 5.93 1.21
N VAL A 19 6.99 5.81 0.45
CA VAL A 19 8.35 5.72 1.00
C VAL A 19 8.69 6.96 1.83
N LEU A 20 8.37 8.17 1.34
CA LEU A 20 8.59 9.39 2.11
C LEU A 20 7.82 9.39 3.44
N ARG A 21 6.58 8.90 3.45
CA ARG A 21 5.76 8.82 4.68
C ARG A 21 6.25 7.77 5.66
N ILE A 22 6.87 6.68 5.19
CA ILE A 22 7.57 5.72 6.06
C ILE A 22 8.69 6.43 6.84
N PHE A 23 9.54 7.19 6.13
CA PHE A 23 10.74 7.78 6.73
C PHE A 23 10.50 9.16 7.36
N ASN A 24 9.37 9.81 7.06
CA ASN A 24 9.00 11.13 7.57
C ASN A 24 7.47 11.26 7.74
N PRO A 25 6.87 10.51 8.68
CA PRO A 25 5.41 10.48 8.84
C PRO A 25 4.81 11.84 9.23
N GLU A 26 5.58 12.67 9.95
CA GLU A 26 5.15 14.01 10.38
C GLU A 26 5.46 15.10 9.34
N GLN A 27 6.04 14.74 8.18
CA GLN A 27 6.42 15.65 7.10
C GLN A 27 7.28 16.84 7.57
N LYS A 28 8.16 16.58 8.55
CA LYS A 28 9.04 17.61 9.12
C LYS A 28 10.27 17.81 8.23
N PRO A 29 10.82 19.04 8.15
CA PRO A 29 12.05 19.31 7.40
C PRO A 29 13.25 18.52 7.91
N ASP A 30 13.26 18.27 9.23
CA ASP A 30 14.22 17.40 9.89
C ASP A 30 13.46 16.12 10.30
N PRO A 31 13.55 15.03 9.52
CA PRO A 31 12.92 13.77 9.89
C PRO A 31 13.51 13.32 11.23
N ASP A 32 12.66 12.95 12.19
CA ASP A 32 13.10 12.60 13.55
C ASP A 32 13.84 11.25 13.55
N LEU A 33 15.11 11.27 13.14
CA LEU A 33 16.00 10.11 13.05
C LEU A 33 16.38 9.57 14.44
N VAL A 34 15.97 10.25 15.52
CA VAL A 34 16.30 9.88 16.90
C VAL A 34 15.44 8.71 17.40
N ARG A 35 14.24 8.49 16.84
CA ARG A 35 13.40 7.32 17.15
C ARG A 35 13.81 6.03 16.42
N ARG A 36 15.09 5.92 16.03
CA ARG A 36 15.67 4.87 15.18
C ARG A 36 15.79 3.48 15.82
N ASP A 37 15.36 3.29 17.06
CA ASP A 37 15.33 1.97 17.70
C ASP A 37 14.22 1.06 17.15
N LEU A 38 13.33 1.59 16.29
CA LEU A 38 12.40 0.78 15.51
C LEU A 38 13.16 -0.03 14.46
N SER A 39 12.93 -1.34 14.45
CA SER A 39 13.49 -2.18 13.40
C SER A 39 12.91 -1.76 12.04
N LEU A 40 13.62 -2.04 10.94
CA LEU A 40 13.12 -1.78 9.58
C LEU A 40 11.72 -2.39 9.34
N LYS A 41 11.44 -3.52 10.03
CA LYS A 41 10.15 -4.19 10.08
C LYS A 41 9.06 -3.31 10.70
N ASP A 42 9.33 -2.72 11.86
CA ASP A 42 8.37 -1.85 12.56
C ASP A 42 8.11 -0.55 11.78
N LEU A 43 9.15 -0.04 11.12
CA LEU A 43 9.06 1.14 10.25
C LEU A 43 8.13 0.87 9.05
N VAL A 44 8.29 -0.27 8.39
CA VAL A 44 7.43 -0.70 7.27
C VAL A 44 6.01 -0.98 7.74
N ALA A 45 5.83 -1.69 8.86
CA ALA A 45 4.51 -1.97 9.43
C ALA A 45 3.74 -0.68 9.78
N THR A 46 4.43 0.30 10.38
CA THR A 46 3.86 1.62 10.69
C THR A 46 3.48 2.37 9.41
N GLY A 47 4.34 2.34 8.39
CA GLY A 47 4.06 2.92 7.09
C GLY A 47 2.82 2.33 6.42
N ILE A 48 2.67 1.01 6.47
CA ILE A 48 1.50 0.28 5.94
C ILE A 48 0.21 0.73 6.63
N GLN A 49 0.18 0.77 7.97
CA GLN A 49 -1.00 1.22 8.72
C GLN A 49 -1.41 2.65 8.36
N ASN A 50 -0.44 3.56 8.22
CA ASN A 50 -0.70 4.93 7.82
C ASN A 50 -1.20 5.03 6.37
N ALA A 51 -0.67 4.21 5.46
CA ALA A 51 -1.06 4.22 4.06
C ALA A 51 -2.49 3.71 3.86
N VAL A 52 -2.88 2.62 4.54
CA VAL A 52 -4.25 2.10 4.55
C VAL A 52 -5.26 3.17 4.98
N ARG A 53 -4.92 4.00 5.97
CA ARG A 53 -5.78 5.09 6.43
C ARG A 53 -6.05 6.16 5.35
N ASP A 54 -5.09 6.39 4.46
CA ASP A 54 -5.09 7.50 3.50
C ASP A 54 -5.56 7.10 2.09
N PHE A 55 -5.65 5.79 1.81
CA PHE A 55 -6.00 5.24 0.49
C PHE A 55 -7.43 5.52 0.00
N SER A 56 -8.24 6.20 0.81
CA SER A 56 -9.60 6.62 0.48
C SER A 56 -9.69 7.74 -0.57
N SER A 57 -8.57 8.39 -0.93
CA SER A 57 -8.56 9.50 -1.89
C SER A 57 -8.38 9.10 -3.37
N LEU A 58 -7.86 7.90 -3.68
CA LEU A 58 -7.60 7.41 -5.05
C LEU A 58 -7.82 5.88 -5.15
N PRO A 59 -9.08 5.40 -5.22
CA PRO A 59 -9.41 4.00 -4.99
C PRO A 59 -8.77 2.99 -5.96
N MET A 60 -8.56 3.39 -7.22
CA MET A 60 -8.09 2.51 -8.29
C MET A 60 -6.58 2.28 -8.21
N GLU A 61 -5.83 3.35 -7.97
CA GLU A 61 -4.39 3.35 -7.74
C GLU A 61 -4.05 2.67 -6.41
N SER A 62 -4.92 2.83 -5.41
CA SER A 62 -4.81 2.18 -4.11
C SER A 62 -4.83 0.66 -4.21
N SER A 63 -5.62 0.05 -5.10
CA SER A 63 -5.68 -1.42 -5.22
C SER A 63 -4.33 -2.02 -5.63
N LYS A 64 -3.72 -1.51 -6.71
CA LYS A 64 -2.43 -2.00 -7.20
C LYS A 64 -1.28 -1.70 -6.24
N LEU A 65 -1.29 -0.53 -5.60
CA LEU A 65 -0.31 -0.20 -4.57
C LEU A 65 -0.44 -1.12 -3.36
N THR A 66 -1.66 -1.41 -2.91
CA THR A 66 -1.93 -2.29 -1.78
C THR A 66 -1.41 -3.71 -2.05
N HIS A 67 -1.59 -4.22 -3.28
CA HIS A 67 -0.98 -5.47 -3.74
C HIS A 67 0.55 -5.45 -3.61
N ASP A 68 1.22 -4.45 -4.20
CA ASP A 68 2.68 -4.34 -4.18
C ASP A 68 3.23 -4.29 -2.74
N LEU A 69 2.53 -3.59 -1.84
CA LEU A 69 2.88 -3.49 -0.43
C LEU A 69 2.65 -4.79 0.33
N GLY A 70 1.60 -5.55 0.00
CA GLY A 70 1.34 -6.86 0.61
C GLY A 70 2.45 -7.84 0.28
N GLN A 71 2.90 -7.86 -0.98
CA GLN A 71 4.04 -8.67 -1.42
C GLN A 71 5.33 -8.30 -0.68
N LEU A 72 5.62 -7.01 -0.52
CA LEU A 72 6.76 -6.54 0.26
C LEU A 72 6.65 -6.96 1.74
N ALA A 73 5.46 -6.86 2.34
CA ALA A 73 5.22 -7.26 3.71
C ALA A 73 5.49 -8.76 3.93
N ILE A 74 5.05 -9.63 3.01
CA ILE A 74 5.40 -11.07 3.03
C ILE A 74 6.91 -11.28 2.98
N GLN A 75 7.61 -10.63 2.06
CA GLN A 75 9.07 -10.77 1.91
C GLN A 75 9.84 -10.36 3.18
N LEU A 76 9.28 -9.46 3.98
CA LEU A 76 9.86 -8.99 5.25
C LEU A 76 9.40 -9.81 6.46
N GLY A 77 8.54 -10.82 6.26
CA GLY A 77 7.94 -11.64 7.33
C GLY A 77 6.95 -10.87 8.20
N LEU A 78 6.25 -9.89 7.61
CA LEU A 78 5.21 -9.07 8.24
C LEU A 78 3.82 -9.57 7.88
N SER A 79 3.52 -10.83 8.19
CA SER A 79 2.29 -11.52 7.75
C SER A 79 1.01 -10.79 8.16
N ASP A 80 0.92 -10.27 9.39
CA ASP A 80 -0.26 -9.53 9.86
C ASP A 80 -0.50 -8.24 9.07
N ALA A 81 0.58 -7.53 8.71
CA ALA A 81 0.51 -6.33 7.89
C ALA A 81 0.11 -6.66 6.44
N ALA A 82 0.58 -7.80 5.91
CA ALA A 82 0.19 -8.29 4.60
C ALA A 82 -1.31 -8.64 4.55
N SER A 83 -1.82 -9.37 5.56
CA SER A 83 -3.25 -9.69 5.68
C SER A 83 -4.11 -8.43 5.68
N THR A 84 -3.72 -7.43 6.48
CA THR A 84 -4.43 -6.14 6.55
C THR A 84 -4.49 -5.44 5.19
N LEU A 85 -3.39 -5.49 4.42
CA LEU A 85 -3.34 -4.94 3.08
C LEU A 85 -4.24 -5.71 2.12
N TYR A 86 -4.18 -7.04 2.09
CA TYR A 86 -5.01 -7.82 1.16
C TYR A 86 -6.51 -7.71 1.45
N GLU A 87 -6.91 -7.67 2.72
CA GLU A 87 -8.29 -7.39 3.12
C GLU A 87 -8.76 -6.02 2.62
N HIS A 88 -7.91 -4.99 2.77
CA HIS A 88 -8.20 -3.66 2.26
C HIS A 88 -8.27 -3.62 0.72
N ASN A 89 -7.36 -4.32 0.04
CA ASN A 89 -7.36 -4.46 -1.41
C ASN A 89 -8.65 -5.11 -1.91
N LEU A 90 -9.10 -6.17 -1.24
CA LEU A 90 -10.35 -6.86 -1.56
C LEU A 90 -11.56 -5.93 -1.44
N ALA A 91 -11.63 -5.16 -0.35
CA ALA A 91 -12.70 -4.18 -0.13
C ALA A 91 -12.70 -3.09 -1.21
N LEU A 92 -11.53 -2.53 -1.55
CA LEU A 92 -11.38 -1.56 -2.62
C LEU A 92 -11.75 -2.13 -3.99
N ALA A 93 -11.26 -3.33 -4.32
CA ALA A 93 -11.51 -3.97 -5.60
C ALA A 93 -13.01 -4.19 -5.81
N LYS A 94 -13.72 -4.62 -4.75
CA LYS A 94 -15.18 -4.75 -4.76
C LYS A 94 -15.87 -3.41 -5.00
N GLN A 95 -15.42 -2.35 -4.32
CA GLN A 95 -16.03 -1.02 -4.42
C GLN A 95 -15.83 -0.38 -5.80
N VAL A 96 -14.63 -0.53 -6.39
CA VAL A 96 -14.24 0.18 -7.61
C VAL A 96 -14.66 -0.58 -8.86
N TYR A 97 -14.46 -1.90 -8.88
CA TYR A 97 -14.64 -2.72 -10.08
C TYR A 97 -15.86 -3.63 -10.01
N GLY A 98 -16.42 -3.87 -8.81
CA GLY A 98 -17.53 -4.79 -8.58
C GLY A 98 -17.07 -6.23 -8.34
N ASP A 99 -17.97 -7.06 -7.80
CA ASP A 99 -17.71 -8.43 -7.35
C ASP A 99 -17.61 -9.48 -8.47
N GLN A 100 -17.95 -9.10 -9.71
CA GLN A 100 -17.78 -9.93 -10.91
C GLN A 100 -16.53 -9.56 -11.73
N SER A 101 -15.69 -8.63 -11.23
CA SER A 101 -14.50 -8.18 -11.93
C SER A 101 -13.31 -9.12 -11.74
N SER A 102 -12.38 -9.09 -12.71
CA SER A 102 -11.10 -9.78 -12.60
C SER A 102 -10.25 -9.28 -11.43
N GLU A 103 -10.32 -7.99 -11.15
CA GLU A 103 -9.61 -7.30 -10.09
C GLU A 103 -10.08 -7.78 -8.72
N TYR A 104 -11.39 -7.93 -8.53
CA TYR A 104 -11.95 -8.50 -7.31
C TYR A 104 -11.57 -9.97 -7.13
N ALA A 105 -11.61 -10.77 -8.21
CA ALA A 105 -11.19 -12.18 -8.15
C ALA A 105 -9.71 -12.32 -7.78
N HIS A 106 -8.84 -11.47 -8.33
CA HIS A 106 -7.42 -11.47 -8.01
C HIS A 106 -7.16 -11.10 -6.54
N ALA A 107 -7.80 -10.01 -6.07
CA ALA A 107 -7.71 -9.59 -4.67
C ALA A 107 -8.27 -10.65 -3.71
N LEU A 108 -9.27 -11.43 -4.13
CA LEU A 108 -9.83 -12.51 -3.33
C LEU A 108 -8.81 -13.62 -3.13
N ILE A 109 -8.11 -14.07 -4.18
CA ILE A 109 -7.05 -15.09 -4.09
C ILE A 109 -5.99 -14.68 -3.06
N GLU A 110 -5.52 -13.42 -3.14
CA GLU A 110 -4.50 -12.88 -2.24
C GLU A 110 -4.95 -12.80 -0.78
N SER A 111 -6.25 -12.66 -0.53
CA SER A 111 -6.79 -12.54 0.84
C SER A 111 -6.93 -13.89 1.57
N VAL A 112 -6.79 -15.02 0.86
CA VAL A 112 -6.96 -16.37 1.43
C VAL A 112 -5.66 -17.18 1.51
N ASP A 113 -4.59 -16.72 0.86
CA ASP A 113 -3.23 -17.29 0.89
C ASP A 113 -2.41 -16.74 2.06
#